data_AF-M3GCM9-F1
#
_entry.id   AF-M3GCM9-F1
#
_cell.length_a   1.000
_cell.length_b   1.000
_cell.length_c   1.000
_cell.angle_alpha   90.00
_cell.angle_beta   90.00
_cell.angle_gamma   90.00
#
_symmetry.space_group_name_H-M   'P 1'
#
loop_
_entity.id
_entity.type
_entity.pdbx_description
1 polymer ?
#
loop_
_entity_poly.entity_id
_entity_poly.type
_entity_poly.pdbx_seq_one_letter_code
_entity_poly.pdbx_strand_id
1 'polypeptide(L)'
;MRWRDKYESEGIEGVKWNGQRGRPTKLTISEKKELKRIILKGPISNGYPNELWSTYRVSEIIRKEFGVTYHQDYVGTLLHQLGFSYQKPKRRALERDEKAIETWKTKT
;
A
#
# COMPACT_ATOMS: atom_id res chain seq x y z
N MET A 1 -9.37 -35.83 14.44
CA MET A 1 -9.40 -34.66 13.51
C MET A 1 -9.52 -33.44 14.41
N ARG A 2 -8.56 -32.49 14.40
CA ARG A 2 -8.38 -31.52 15.52
C ARG A 2 -9.62 -30.74 15.97
N TRP A 3 -10.62 -30.52 15.10
CA TRP A 3 -11.88 -29.85 15.44
C TRP A 3 -12.93 -30.81 16.04
N ARG A 4 -12.96 -32.07 15.61
CA ARG A 4 -13.89 -33.10 16.11
C ARG A 4 -13.51 -33.51 17.53
N ASP A 5 -12.21 -33.74 17.75
CA ASP A 5 -11.69 -34.16 19.05
C ASP A 5 -11.94 -33.05 20.10
N LYS A 6 -11.88 -31.76 19.70
CA LYS A 6 -12.26 -30.61 20.54
C LYS A 6 -13.76 -30.51 20.79
N TYR A 7 -14.59 -30.83 19.81
CA TYR A 7 -16.04 -30.84 19.98
C TYR A 7 -16.48 -31.93 20.96
N GLU A 8 -15.87 -33.11 20.88
CA GLU A 8 -16.16 -34.21 21.80
C GLU A 8 -15.74 -33.90 23.25
N SER A 9 -14.67 -33.13 23.45
CA SER A 9 -14.20 -32.78 24.80
C SER A 9 -14.83 -31.52 25.40
N GLU A 10 -15.06 -30.49 24.59
CA GLU A 10 -15.44 -29.13 25.05
C GLU A 10 -16.79 -28.67 24.46
N GLY A 11 -17.48 -29.52 23.69
CA GLY A 11 -18.75 -29.21 23.07
C GLY A 11 -18.66 -28.05 22.07
N ILE A 12 -19.76 -27.30 21.95
CA ILE A 12 -19.86 -26.14 21.05
C ILE A 12 -18.84 -25.06 21.42
N GLU A 13 -18.50 -24.89 22.71
CA GLU A 13 -17.54 -23.88 23.15
C GLU A 13 -16.11 -24.16 22.63
N GLY A 14 -15.72 -25.43 22.51
CA GLY A 14 -14.38 -25.81 22.02
C GLY A 14 -14.14 -25.53 20.54
N VAL A 15 -15.22 -25.40 19.75
CA VAL A 15 -15.20 -25.14 18.30
C VAL A 15 -15.57 -23.69 17.98
N LYS A 16 -16.09 -22.93 18.95
CA LYS A 16 -16.30 -21.50 18.77
C LYS A 16 -15.00 -20.81 18.41
N TRP A 17 -15.11 -19.82 17.52
CA TRP A 17 -13.99 -18.99 17.15
C TRP A 17 -13.42 -18.32 18.41
N ASN A 18 -12.18 -18.67 18.74
CA ASN A 18 -11.51 -18.29 19.98
C ASN A 18 -10.92 -16.87 19.94
N GLY A 19 -11.36 -16.03 19.01
CA GLY A 19 -10.85 -14.66 18.87
C GLY A 19 -9.42 -14.55 18.34
N GLN A 20 -8.72 -15.67 18.10
CA GLN A 20 -7.34 -15.62 17.62
C GLN A 20 -7.32 -15.08 16.19
N ARG A 21 -6.84 -13.84 16.08
CA ARG A 21 -6.43 -13.27 14.81
C ARG A 21 -5.08 -13.86 14.44
N GLY A 22 -4.81 -13.94 13.13
CA GLY A 22 -3.56 -14.47 12.60
C GLY A 22 -2.32 -13.70 13.09
N ARG A 23 -1.17 -13.97 12.46
CA ARG A 23 0.11 -13.36 12.83
C ARG A 23 -0.03 -11.82 13.00
N PRO A 24 0.47 -11.25 14.12
CA PRO A 24 0.41 -9.80 14.34
C PRO A 24 1.07 -9.04 13.18
N THR A 25 0.52 -7.87 12.84
CA THR A 25 1.07 -7.04 11.77
C THR A 25 2.48 -6.60 12.13
N LYS A 26 3.43 -6.69 11.19
CA LYS A 26 4.83 -6.35 11.46
C LYS A 26 5.05 -4.86 11.78
N LEU A 27 4.17 -3.98 11.30
CA LEU A 27 4.14 -2.57 11.68
C LEU A 27 3.04 -2.31 12.71
N THR A 28 3.40 -1.56 13.74
CA THR A 28 2.52 -0.97 14.74
C THR A 28 1.67 0.17 14.14
N ILE A 29 0.68 0.63 14.90
CA ILE A 29 -0.21 1.72 14.48
C ILE A 29 0.57 3.04 14.32
N SER A 30 1.53 3.32 15.21
CA SER A 30 2.38 4.52 15.15
C SER A 30 3.29 4.49 13.92
N GLU A 31 3.93 3.36 13.63
CA GLU A 31 4.79 3.21 12.45
C GLU A 31 3.99 3.33 11.14
N LYS A 32 2.76 2.81 11.11
CA LYS A 32 1.84 3.01 9.98
C LYS A 32 1.51 4.49 9.75
N LYS A 33 1.30 5.27 10.81
CA LYS A 33 1.09 6.72 10.72
C LYS A 33 2.35 7.43 10.23
N GLU A 34 3.53 7.01 10.70
CA GLU A 34 4.80 7.57 10.24
C GLU A 34 5.05 7.28 8.76
N LEU A 35 4.88 6.03 8.34
CA LEU A 35 4.98 5.63 6.94
C LEU A 35 4.06 6.47 6.05
N LYS A 36 2.83 6.74 6.50
CA LYS A 36 1.91 7.63 5.78
C LYS A 36 2.47 9.05 5.64
N ARG A 37 3.06 9.62 6.70
CA ARG A 37 3.72 10.94 6.64
C ARG A 37 4.88 10.95 5.65
N ILE A 38 5.71 9.91 5.66
CA ILE A 38 6.86 9.78 4.75
C ILE A 38 6.41 9.72 3.28
N ILE A 39 5.39 8.91 2.98
CA ILE A 39 4.85 8.77 1.62
C ILE A 39 4.26 10.09 1.13
N LEU A 40 3.57 10.84 2.00
CA LEU A 40 2.97 12.14 1.65
C LEU A 40 4.00 13.23 1.36
N LYS A 41 5.23 13.13 1.88
CA LYS A 41 6.33 14.04 1.51
C LYS A 41 6.80 13.88 0.06
N GLY A 42 6.38 12.80 -0.61
CA GLY A 42 6.72 12.52 -2.00
C GLY A 42 8.02 11.72 -2.16
N PRO A 43 8.22 11.03 -3.28
CA PRO A 43 9.41 10.20 -3.49
C PRO A 43 10.70 11.01 -3.63
N ILE A 44 10.65 12.23 -4.19
CA ILE A 44 11.85 13.08 -4.35
C ILE A 44 12.43 13.47 -3.00
N SER A 45 11.59 13.86 -2.05
CA SER A 45 11.98 14.12 -0.66
C SER A 45 12.62 12.92 0.04
N ASN A 46 12.39 11.71 -0.48
CA ASN A 46 12.96 10.46 -0.01
C ASN A 46 14.18 9.99 -0.83
N GLY A 47 14.70 10.83 -1.73
CA GLY A 47 15.91 10.57 -2.51
C GLY A 47 15.69 9.83 -3.84
N TYR A 48 14.44 9.72 -4.32
CA TYR A 48 14.15 9.10 -5.61
C TYR A 48 14.17 10.11 -6.77
N PRO A 49 14.53 9.69 -8.00
CA PRO A 49 14.74 10.61 -9.12
C PRO A 49 13.46 11.16 -9.75
N ASN A 50 12.27 10.68 -9.37
CA ASN A 50 10.99 11.13 -9.91
C ASN A 50 9.86 10.99 -8.89
N GLU A 51 8.73 11.63 -9.18
CA GLU A 51 7.53 11.68 -8.33
C GLU A 51 6.71 10.38 -8.28
N LEU A 52 7.25 9.26 -8.78
CA LEU A 52 6.51 8.00 -8.84
C LEU A 52 6.76 7.13 -7.60
N TRP A 53 5.69 6.75 -6.90
CA TRP A 53 5.76 5.68 -5.91
C TRP A 53 5.65 4.31 -6.59
N SER A 54 6.56 3.41 -6.27
CA SER A 54 6.42 1.97 -6.56
C SER A 54 6.37 1.18 -5.26
N THR A 55 5.76 0.00 -5.29
CA THR A 55 5.74 -0.92 -4.14
C THR A 55 7.15 -1.28 -3.66
N TYR A 56 8.09 -1.39 -4.60
CA TYR A 56 9.52 -1.59 -4.29
C TYR A 56 10.13 -0.42 -3.52
N ARG A 57 9.91 0.82 -3.96
CA ARG A 57 10.43 2.01 -3.25
C ARG A 57 9.87 2.12 -1.84
N VAL A 58 8.59 1.77 -1.68
CA VAL A 58 7.96 1.75 -0.36
C VAL A 58 8.50 0.61 0.50
N SER A 59 8.77 -0.60 -0.05
CA SER A 59 9.42 -1.67 0.73
C SER A 59 10.80 -1.28 1.23
N GLU A 60 11.58 -0.57 0.42
CA GLU A 60 12.92 -0.10 0.81
C GLU A 60 12.85 0.94 1.94
N ILE A 61 11.91 1.88 1.87
CA ILE A 61 11.65 2.82 2.98
C ILE A 61 11.26 2.05 4.24
N ILE A 62 10.36 1.07 4.13
CA ILE A 62 9.92 0.33 5.31
C ILE A 62 11.08 -0.42 5.96
N ARG A 63 11.96 -1.01 5.13
CA ARG A 63 13.17 -1.68 5.60
C ARG A 63 14.14 -0.71 6.27
N LYS A 64 14.36 0.48 5.69
CA LYS A 64 15.29 1.49 6.21
C LYS A 64 14.81 2.13 7.51
N GLU A 65 13.55 2.54 7.56
CA GLU A 65 13.01 3.36 8.66
C GLU A 65 12.49 2.52 9.83
N PHE A 66 12.00 1.29 9.57
CA PHE A 66 11.40 0.43 10.60
C PHE A 66 12.12 -0.91 10.79
N GLY A 67 13.15 -1.22 9.99
CA GLY A 67 13.87 -2.51 10.09
C GLY A 67 13.04 -3.73 9.68
N VAL A 68 11.84 -3.51 9.13
CA VAL A 68 10.90 -4.57 8.76
C VAL A 68 10.99 -4.86 7.27
N THR A 69 11.10 -6.13 6.89
CA THR A 69 11.03 -6.53 5.48
C THR A 69 9.64 -7.04 5.12
N TYR A 70 9.03 -6.43 4.10
CA TYR A 70 7.82 -6.91 3.46
C TYR A 70 8.11 -7.38 2.04
N HIS A 71 7.36 -8.39 1.58
CA HIS A 71 7.29 -8.72 0.17
C HIS A 71 6.57 -7.61 -0.59
N GLN A 72 7.01 -7.29 -1.81
CA GLN A 72 6.48 -6.18 -2.61
C GLN A 72 4.98 -6.31 -2.85
N ASP A 73 4.49 -7.53 -3.07
CA ASP A 73 3.05 -7.80 -3.28
C ASP A 73 2.20 -7.38 -2.08
N TYR A 74 2.73 -7.55 -0.86
CA TYR A 74 2.02 -7.15 0.35
C TYR A 74 2.01 -5.63 0.54
N VAL A 75 3.02 -4.93 0.03
CA VAL A 75 3.12 -3.47 0.17
C VAL A 75 1.93 -2.77 -0.51
N GLY A 76 1.45 -3.28 -1.64
CA GLY A 76 0.24 -2.77 -2.28
C GLY A 76 -0.98 -2.86 -1.36
N THR A 77 -1.19 -4.01 -0.72
CA THR A 77 -2.26 -4.21 0.27
C THR A 77 -2.10 -3.28 1.47
N LEU A 78 -0.88 -3.12 1.98
CA LEU A 78 -0.58 -2.22 3.10
C LEU A 78 -0.92 -0.76 2.73
N LEU A 79 -0.55 -0.31 1.53
CA LEU A 79 -0.86 1.04 1.05
C LEU A 79 -2.37 1.28 0.94
N HIS A 80 -3.12 0.30 0.43
CA HIS A 80 -4.58 0.36 0.42
C HIS A 80 -5.18 0.47 1.83
N GLN A 81 -4.66 -0.29 2.80
CA GLN A 81 -5.08 -0.19 4.21
C GLN A 81 -4.79 1.20 4.83
N LEU A 82 -3.77 1.91 4.34
CA LEU A 82 -3.43 3.26 4.77
C LEU A 82 -4.25 4.35 4.05
N GLY A 83 -5.12 3.95 3.11
CA GLY A 83 -5.99 4.82 2.32
C GLY A 83 -5.36 5.36 1.05
N PHE A 84 -4.23 4.81 0.60
CA PHE A 84 -3.66 5.15 -0.71
C PHE A 84 -4.32 4.31 -1.79
N SER A 85 -4.49 4.91 -2.97
CA SER A 85 -4.97 4.22 -4.17
C SER A 85 -3.88 4.22 -5.23
N TYR A 86 -3.94 3.21 -6.11
CA TYR A 86 -3.03 3.14 -7.25
C TYR A 86 -3.22 4.34 -8.18
N GLN A 87 -2.18 5.16 -8.34
CA GLN A 87 -2.20 6.32 -9.23
C GLN A 87 -1.51 5.97 -10.54
N LYS A 88 -2.26 6.02 -11.65
CA LYS A 88 -1.70 5.95 -13.00
C LYS A 88 -1.26 7.35 -13.43
N PRO A 89 0.02 7.57 -13.79
CA PRO A 89 0.43 8.83 -14.40
C PRO A 89 -0.44 9.10 -15.62
N LYS A 90 -0.97 10.32 -15.75
CA LYS A 90 -1.69 10.71 -16.96
C LYS A 90 -0.70 10.64 -18.14
N ARG A 91 -0.97 9.76 -19.09
CA ARG A 91 -0.15 9.59 -20.29
C ARG A 91 -0.30 10.85 -21.15
N ARG A 92 0.64 11.79 -21.04
CA ARG A 92 0.71 12.97 -21.92
C ARG A 92 1.50 12.56 -23.16
N ALA A 93 0.92 12.75 -24.35
CA ALA A 93 1.66 12.59 -25.59
C ALA A 93 2.74 13.68 -25.68
N LEU A 94 3.97 13.30 -26.03
CA LEU A 94 5.09 14.23 -26.19
C LEU A 94 4.83 15.26 -27.30
N GLU A 95 4.04 14.91 -28.31
CA GLU A 95 3.71 15.74 -29.48
C GLU A 95 2.55 16.74 -29.26
N ARG A 96 2.03 16.84 -28.03
CA ARG A 96 0.87 17.70 -27.76
C ARG A 96 1.28 19.17 -27.71
N ASP A 97 1.19 19.86 -28.84
CA ASP A 97 1.32 21.31 -28.94
C ASP A 97 0.02 22.00 -28.51
N GLU A 98 0.05 22.66 -27.35
CA GLU A 98 -1.11 23.38 -26.81
C GLU A 98 -1.55 24.56 -27.69
N LYS A 99 -0.62 25.17 -28.45
CA LYS A 99 -0.94 26.25 -29.39
C LYS A 99 -1.71 25.75 -30.60
N ALA A 100 -1.39 24.55 -31.10
CA ALA A 100 -2.10 23.91 -32.21
C ALA A 100 -3.53 23.48 -31.83
N ILE A 101 -3.76 23.12 -30.57
CA ILE A 101 -5.08 22.76 -30.05
C ILE A 101 -5.97 24.00 -29.87
N GLU A 102 -5.40 25.11 -29.41
CA GLU A 102 -6.14 26.35 -29.19
C GLU A 102 -6.61 27.00 -30.51
N THR A 103 -5.76 26.95 -31.55
CA THR A 103 -6.11 27.39 -32.91
C THR A 103 -7.18 26.53 -33.58
N TRP A 104 -7.23 25.22 -33.29
CA TRP A 104 -8.29 24.35 -33.82
C TRP A 104 -9.66 24.65 -33.20
N LYS A 105 -9.70 24.93 -31.89
CA LYS A 105 -10.96 25.25 -31.18
C LYS A 105 -11.60 26.58 -31.59
N THR A 106 -10.83 27.52 -32.12
CA THR A 106 -11.33 28.83 -32.56
C THR A 106 -11.80 28.86 -34.01
N LYS A 107 -11.55 27.80 -34.79
CA LYS A 107 -11.84 27.75 -36.23
C LYS A 107 -13.10 26.93 -36.57
N THR A 108 -13.91 26.57 -35.58
CA THR A 108 -15.25 25.98 -35.75
C THR A 108 -16.29 27.01 -35.33
#